data_AF-A0A1G6Q3W2-F1
#
_entry.id   AF-A0A1G6Q3W2-F1
#
_cell.length_a   1.000
_cell.length_b   1.000
_cell.length_c   1.000
_cell.angle_alpha   90.00
_cell.angle_beta   90.00
_cell.angle_gamma   90.00
#
_symmetry.space_group_name_H-M   'P 1'
#
loop_
_entity.id
_entity.type
_entity.pdbx_description
1 polymer ?
#
loop_
_entity_poly.entity_id
_entity_poly.type
_entity_poly.pdbx_seq_one_letter_code
_entity_poly.pdbx_strand_id
1 'polypeptide(L)'
;MDNEQPHGKITCLATFAQSKIAKAANGHVVPVDTLADGFVCPRSGVAFPRLYRVSYPNLDLPPGKSTPVFDGSFFSRFQLSAAELYTNSDFPGVPAVRKEAFQLLAEDDRCWLEVFAFGCPQEASGFTRAALRLVSDPDLTMTVQGPSGYYGLLVRTDKPMLYGMITYHASALREIPALGREMMCTFTTTVDRQGVVSQTDPLAHLEEF
;
A
#
# COMPACT_ATOMS: atom_id res chain seq x y z
N MET A 1 -13.78 -6.94 -44.14
CA MET A 1 -12.56 -6.28 -43.63
C MET A 1 -12.80 -6.12 -42.15
N ASP A 2 -12.43 -7.17 -41.41
CA ASP A 2 -12.68 -7.29 -39.99
C ASP A 2 -11.72 -6.41 -39.22
N ASN A 3 -12.30 -5.63 -38.31
CA ASN A 3 -11.61 -4.68 -37.46
C ASN A 3 -11.12 -5.47 -36.23
N GLU A 4 -9.84 -5.83 -36.20
CA GLU A 4 -9.19 -6.46 -35.05
C GLU A 4 -9.26 -5.54 -33.83
N GLN A 5 -10.05 -5.92 -32.83
CA GLN A 5 -9.95 -5.37 -31.47
C GLN A 5 -8.76 -6.03 -30.75
N PRO A 6 -8.00 -5.29 -29.93
CA PRO A 6 -6.85 -5.84 -29.23
C PRO A 6 -7.30 -6.87 -28.18
N HIS A 7 -6.79 -8.10 -28.32
CA HIS A 7 -6.88 -9.16 -27.31
C HIS A 7 -6.24 -8.68 -26.00
N GLY A 8 -7.07 -8.16 -25.09
CA GLY A 8 -6.66 -7.75 -23.76
C GLY A 8 -6.32 -8.96 -22.90
N LYS A 9 -5.02 -9.11 -22.61
CA LYS A 9 -4.51 -9.95 -21.51
C LYS A 9 -5.26 -9.57 -20.23
N ILE A 10 -6.04 -10.47 -19.63
CA ILE A 10 -6.55 -10.24 -18.26
C ILE A 10 -5.41 -10.63 -17.33
N THR A 11 -4.51 -9.67 -17.08
CA THR A 11 -3.22 -9.93 -16.43
C THR A 11 -3.27 -10.05 -14.91
N CYS A 12 -4.42 -9.85 -14.26
CA CYS A 12 -4.53 -10.04 -12.82
C CYS A 12 -6.00 -10.11 -12.38
N LEU A 13 -6.32 -10.96 -11.41
CA LEU A 13 -7.61 -10.94 -10.69
C LEU A 13 -7.90 -9.54 -10.13
N ALA A 14 -6.86 -8.75 -9.86
CA ALA A 14 -6.97 -7.35 -9.49
C ALA A 14 -7.51 -6.45 -10.58
N THR A 15 -7.24 -6.68 -11.87
CA THR A 15 -7.85 -5.89 -12.95
C THR A 15 -9.33 -6.22 -13.08
N PHE A 16 -9.70 -7.49 -12.91
CA PHE A 16 -11.10 -7.93 -12.88
C PHE A 16 -11.85 -7.40 -11.65
N ALA A 17 -11.22 -7.44 -10.48
CA ALA A 17 -11.82 -6.99 -9.24
C ALA A 17 -11.76 -5.45 -9.08
N GLN A 18 -10.76 -4.75 -9.62
CA GLN A 18 -10.76 -3.30 -9.84
C GLN A 18 -11.92 -2.89 -10.76
N SER A 19 -12.25 -3.66 -11.80
CA SER A 19 -13.41 -3.35 -12.65
C SER A 19 -14.75 -3.43 -11.88
N LYS A 20 -14.79 -4.21 -10.79
CA LYS A 20 -15.94 -4.35 -9.88
C LYS A 20 -15.91 -3.32 -8.74
N ILE A 21 -14.74 -3.01 -8.16
CA ILE A 21 -14.55 -2.02 -7.10
C ILE A 21 -14.64 -0.59 -7.65
N ALA A 22 -14.06 -0.29 -8.81
CA ALA A 22 -14.22 1.00 -9.49
C ALA A 22 -15.70 1.26 -9.88
N LYS A 23 -16.46 0.20 -10.20
CA LYS A 23 -17.92 0.28 -10.38
C LYS A 23 -18.69 0.47 -9.07
N ALA A 24 -18.17 -0.01 -7.95
CA ALA A 24 -18.82 0.07 -6.65
C ALA A 24 -18.49 1.34 -5.85
N ALA A 25 -17.30 1.94 -6.07
CA ALA A 25 -16.75 2.93 -5.16
C ALA A 25 -16.66 4.36 -5.69
N ASN A 26 -16.77 4.65 -7.00
CA ASN A 26 -16.68 6.04 -7.52
C ASN A 26 -15.50 6.88 -6.94
N GLY A 27 -14.41 6.25 -6.50
CA GLY A 27 -13.28 6.93 -5.83
C GLY A 27 -13.47 7.27 -4.34
N HIS A 28 -14.49 6.74 -3.66
CA HIS A 28 -14.71 6.96 -2.23
C HIS A 28 -13.87 6.02 -1.35
N VAL A 29 -13.30 6.62 -0.30
CA VAL A 29 -12.53 5.94 0.74
C VAL A 29 -13.44 4.95 1.46
N VAL A 30 -13.07 3.66 1.45
CA VAL A 30 -13.82 2.62 2.18
C VAL A 30 -13.53 2.78 3.67
N PRO A 31 -14.54 3.07 4.52
CA PRO A 31 -14.35 3.06 5.96
C PRO A 31 -14.12 1.61 6.40
N VAL A 32 -13.03 1.37 7.13
CA VAL A 32 -12.76 0.06 7.73
C VAL A 32 -13.06 0.20 9.21
N ASP A 33 -14.06 -0.53 9.69
CA ASP A 33 -14.38 -0.54 11.11
C ASP A 33 -13.19 -1.06 11.92
N THR A 34 -12.65 -0.17 12.76
CA THR A 34 -11.51 -0.33 13.68
C THR A 34 -10.22 -0.89 13.05
N LEU A 35 -9.42 0.01 12.47
CA LEU A 35 -8.01 -0.26 12.23
C LEU A 35 -7.32 -0.59 13.55
N ALA A 36 -6.61 -1.72 13.61
CA ALA A 36 -5.79 -2.07 14.76
C ALA A 36 -4.45 -1.31 14.70
N ASP A 37 -4.02 -0.79 15.85
CA ASP A 37 -2.74 -0.10 15.95
C ASP A 37 -1.57 -1.04 15.60
N GLY A 38 -0.63 -0.50 14.82
CA GLY A 38 0.61 -1.12 14.42
C GLY A 38 1.80 -0.39 15.01
N PHE A 39 2.40 0.49 14.21
CA PHE A 39 3.60 1.25 14.58
C PHE A 39 3.22 2.63 15.13
N VAL A 40 3.81 3.05 16.25
CA VAL A 40 3.65 4.42 16.78
C VAL A 40 4.92 5.20 16.51
N CYS A 41 4.83 6.29 15.77
CA CYS A 41 5.98 7.15 15.50
C CYS A 41 6.43 7.83 16.80
N PRO A 42 7.68 7.62 17.27
CA PRO A 42 8.13 8.15 18.55
C PRO A 42 8.14 9.68 18.61
N ARG A 43 8.35 10.35 17.46
CA ARG A 43 8.48 11.81 17.39
C ARG A 43 7.17 12.55 17.17
N SER A 44 6.21 11.97 16.45
CA SER A 44 4.91 12.61 16.23
C SER A 44 3.84 12.10 17.19
N GLY A 45 4.02 10.91 17.77
CA GLY A 45 3.00 10.21 18.56
C GLY A 45 1.88 9.62 17.71
N VAL A 46 1.95 9.74 16.37
CA VAL A 46 0.94 9.19 15.46
C VAL A 46 1.03 7.68 15.47
N ALA A 47 -0.10 7.03 15.77
CA ALA A 47 -0.29 5.59 15.63
C ALA A 47 -0.70 5.26 14.19
N PHE A 48 0.12 4.47 13.51
CA PHE A 48 -0.15 3.98 12.17
C PHE A 48 -0.93 2.65 12.23
N PRO A 49 -1.81 2.39 11.24
CA PRO A 49 -2.48 1.12 11.11
C PRO A 49 -1.49 -0.03 10.95
N ARG A 50 -1.89 -1.21 11.42
CA ARG A 50 -1.16 -2.45 11.16
C ARG A 50 -1.07 -2.73 9.66
N LEU A 51 0.11 -3.18 9.23
CA LEU A 51 0.35 -3.62 7.86
C LEU A 51 0.04 -5.10 7.71
N TYR A 52 -0.52 -5.46 6.55
CA TYR A 52 -0.81 -6.83 6.19
C TYR A 52 -0.22 -7.19 4.84
N ARG A 53 0.38 -8.37 4.75
CA ARG A 53 0.81 -9.01 3.50
C ARG A 53 -0.29 -9.99 3.10
N VAL A 54 -0.75 -9.89 1.87
CA VAL A 54 -1.77 -10.77 1.30
C VAL A 54 -1.18 -11.49 0.11
N SER A 55 -1.25 -12.82 0.12
CA SER A 55 -0.76 -13.68 -0.96
C SER A 55 -1.91 -14.08 -1.87
N TYR A 56 -1.82 -13.65 -3.13
CA TYR A 56 -2.80 -13.96 -4.16
C TYR A 56 -2.28 -15.03 -5.12
N PRO A 57 -3.12 -15.98 -5.53
CA PRO A 57 -2.73 -16.97 -6.53
C PRO A 57 -2.53 -16.29 -7.89
N ASN A 58 -1.49 -16.66 -8.61
CA ASN A 58 -1.33 -16.32 -10.02
C ASN A 58 -2.30 -17.16 -10.85
N LEU A 59 -3.15 -16.47 -11.60
CA LEU A 59 -4.16 -17.08 -12.45
C LEU A 59 -3.88 -16.68 -13.89
N ASP A 60 -3.61 -17.66 -14.73
CA ASP A 60 -3.45 -17.47 -16.17
C ASP A 60 -4.75 -17.82 -16.90
N LEU A 61 -5.04 -17.14 -18.01
CA LEU A 61 -6.16 -17.47 -18.89
C LEU A 61 -5.60 -17.95 -20.24
N PRO A 62 -5.40 -19.28 -20.42
CA PRO A 62 -4.83 -19.80 -21.64
C PRO A 62 -5.67 -19.43 -22.87
N PRO A 63 -5.04 -19.19 -24.04
CA PRO A 63 -5.76 -18.91 -25.28
C PRO A 63 -6.83 -19.97 -25.57
N GLY A 64 -8.06 -19.52 -25.85
CA GLY A 64 -9.19 -20.41 -26.13
C GLY A 64 -9.87 -21.03 -24.91
N LYS A 65 -9.46 -20.70 -23.68
CA LYS A 65 -10.19 -21.06 -22.46
C LYS A 65 -11.01 -19.88 -21.93
N SER A 66 -12.13 -20.20 -21.29
CA SER A 66 -13.00 -19.24 -20.60
C SER A 66 -12.78 -19.20 -19.09
N THR A 67 -11.97 -20.12 -18.55
CA THR A 67 -11.70 -20.24 -17.12
C THR A 67 -10.21 -20.03 -16.81
N PRO A 68 -9.88 -19.20 -15.80
CA PRO A 68 -8.51 -19.05 -15.34
C PRO A 68 -7.98 -20.34 -14.72
N VAL A 69 -6.68 -20.57 -14.86
CA VAL A 69 -5.95 -21.73 -14.34
C VAL A 69 -4.90 -21.23 -13.36
N PHE A 70 -4.85 -21.84 -12.19
CA PHE A 70 -3.79 -21.61 -11.21
C PHE A 70 -2.51 -22.34 -11.61
N ASP A 71 -1.40 -21.61 -11.70
CA ASP A 71 -0.11 -22.14 -12.14
C ASP A 71 0.76 -22.70 -10.99
N GLY A 72 0.26 -22.65 -9.76
CA GLY A 72 0.99 -23.08 -8.56
C GLY A 72 1.75 -21.95 -7.84
N SER A 73 1.80 -20.75 -8.40
CA SER A 73 2.57 -19.62 -7.86
C SER A 73 1.70 -18.54 -7.26
N PHE A 74 2.27 -17.76 -6.33
CA PHE A 74 1.58 -16.66 -5.65
C PHE A 74 2.34 -15.36 -5.84
N PHE A 75 1.64 -14.24 -5.70
CA PHE A 75 2.21 -12.91 -5.62
C PHE A 75 1.70 -12.18 -4.37
N SER A 76 2.52 -11.29 -3.82
CA SER A 76 2.20 -10.55 -2.60
C SER A 76 1.65 -9.17 -2.89
N ARG A 77 0.74 -8.72 -2.03
CA ARG A 77 0.30 -7.33 -1.92
C ARG A 77 0.33 -6.86 -0.48
N PHE A 78 0.41 -5.56 -0.32
CA PHE A 78 0.49 -4.90 0.97
C PHE A 78 -0.74 -4.03 1.18
N GLN A 79 -1.29 -4.04 2.39
CA GLN A 79 -2.50 -3.29 2.72
C GLN A 79 -2.48 -2.75 4.15
N LEU A 80 -3.27 -1.70 4.38
CA LEU A 80 -3.44 -1.03 5.68
C LEU A 80 -4.67 -1.51 6.47
N SER A 81 -5.41 -2.48 5.92
CA SER A 81 -6.67 -2.96 6.47
C SER A 81 -6.66 -4.47 6.65
N ALA A 82 -7.37 -4.97 7.65
CA ALA A 82 -7.63 -6.39 7.80
C ALA A 82 -8.72 -6.89 6.84
N ALA A 83 -9.48 -6.01 6.19
CA ALA A 83 -10.51 -6.39 5.24
C ALA A 83 -9.89 -7.13 4.04
N GLU A 84 -10.52 -8.23 3.65
CA GLU A 84 -10.13 -8.96 2.45
C GLU A 84 -10.65 -8.19 1.23
N LEU A 85 -9.73 -7.66 0.44
CA LEU A 85 -10.10 -6.98 -0.80
C LEU A 85 -10.60 -7.99 -1.86
N TYR A 86 -10.11 -9.24 -1.81
CA TYR A 86 -10.46 -10.28 -2.76
C TYR A 86 -10.50 -11.66 -2.08
N THR A 87 -11.50 -12.46 -2.43
CA THR A 87 -11.57 -13.88 -2.07
C THR A 87 -11.50 -14.72 -3.35
N ASN A 88 -10.88 -15.89 -3.24
CA ASN A 88 -10.82 -16.91 -4.31
C ASN A 88 -11.66 -18.15 -3.95
N SER A 89 -12.61 -17.97 -3.04
CA SER A 89 -13.53 -19.00 -2.54
C SER A 89 -14.28 -19.75 -3.64
N ASP A 90 -14.43 -19.12 -4.80
CA ASP A 90 -15.26 -19.62 -5.90
C ASP A 90 -14.46 -20.44 -6.93
N PHE A 91 -13.13 -20.59 -6.77
CA PHE A 91 -12.27 -21.29 -7.73
C PHE A 91 -11.85 -22.68 -7.23
N PRO A 92 -12.38 -23.78 -7.82
CA PRO A 92 -12.00 -25.13 -7.45
C PRO A 92 -10.50 -25.38 -7.62
N GLY A 93 -9.86 -25.93 -6.57
CA GLY A 93 -8.43 -26.25 -6.59
C GLY A 93 -7.48 -25.07 -6.32
N VAL A 94 -8.02 -23.86 -6.08
CA VAL A 94 -7.20 -22.69 -5.72
C VAL A 94 -7.15 -22.55 -4.20
N PRO A 95 -5.97 -22.57 -3.56
CA PRO A 95 -5.85 -22.42 -2.12
C PRO A 95 -6.33 -21.04 -1.67
N ALA A 96 -7.09 -20.97 -0.57
CA ALA A 96 -7.59 -19.71 -0.02
C ALA A 96 -6.49 -18.65 0.12
N VAL A 97 -6.82 -17.40 -0.22
CA VAL A 97 -5.93 -16.23 -0.04
C VAL A 97 -5.41 -16.21 1.39
N ARG A 98 -4.09 -16.13 1.56
CA ARG A 98 -3.44 -16.05 2.87
C ARG A 98 -3.16 -14.60 3.22
N LYS A 99 -3.50 -14.20 4.44
CA LYS A 99 -3.22 -12.88 5.00
C LYS A 99 -2.39 -13.03 6.27
N GLU A 100 -1.37 -12.21 6.39
CA GLU A 100 -0.55 -12.14 7.60
C GLU A 100 -0.32 -10.68 8.00
N ALA A 101 -0.37 -10.40 9.30
CA ALA A 101 0.12 -9.15 9.83
C ALA A 101 1.64 -9.20 9.90
N PHE A 102 2.31 -8.10 9.54
CA PHE A 102 3.76 -8.02 9.63
C PHE A 102 4.20 -6.68 10.22
N GLN A 103 5.42 -6.67 10.74
CA GLN A 103 6.09 -5.47 11.23
C GLN A 103 7.34 -5.15 10.39
N LEU A 104 7.93 -6.16 9.74
CA LEU A 104 9.13 -6.05 8.91
C LEU A 104 8.87 -6.71 7.55
N LEU A 105 9.43 -6.14 6.50
CA LEU A 105 9.44 -6.77 5.18
C LEU A 105 10.36 -7.99 5.19
N ALA A 106 9.97 -9.03 4.47
CA ALA A 106 10.75 -10.23 4.30
C ALA A 106 11.92 -10.01 3.33
N GLU A 107 12.84 -10.96 3.27
CA GLU A 107 14.01 -10.88 2.39
C GLU A 107 13.62 -10.95 0.90
N ASP A 108 12.62 -11.77 0.60
CA ASP A 108 12.04 -11.98 -0.72
C ASP A 108 11.13 -10.83 -1.19
N ASP A 109 10.71 -9.94 -0.28
CA ASP A 109 10.01 -8.71 -0.65
C ASP A 109 10.97 -7.76 -1.37
N ARG A 110 10.92 -7.77 -2.70
CA ARG A 110 11.69 -6.88 -3.58
C ARG A 110 11.08 -5.47 -3.68
N CYS A 111 10.76 -4.87 -2.55
CA CYS A 111 10.16 -3.54 -2.48
C CYS A 111 10.53 -2.82 -1.17
N TRP A 112 10.16 -1.55 -1.10
CA TRP A 112 10.09 -0.79 0.13
C TRP A 112 8.73 -0.11 0.23
N LEU A 113 8.29 0.19 1.45
CA LEU A 113 6.98 0.76 1.71
C LEU A 113 7.10 2.19 2.23
N GLU A 114 6.25 3.08 1.74
CA GLU A 114 6.02 4.40 2.33
C GLU A 114 4.60 4.46 2.88
N VAL A 115 4.45 4.84 4.13
CA VAL A 115 3.18 4.93 4.84
C VAL A 115 2.99 6.35 5.32
N PHE A 116 1.90 6.98 4.93
CA PHE A 116 1.62 8.39 5.19
C PHE A 116 0.40 8.53 6.09
N ALA A 117 0.47 9.46 7.05
CA ALA A 117 -0.68 9.91 7.83
C ALA A 117 -1.12 11.31 7.39
N PHE A 118 -2.41 11.49 7.16
CA PHE A 118 -3.04 12.72 6.69
C PHE A 118 -4.11 13.19 7.67
N GLY A 119 -4.22 14.51 7.83
CA GLY A 119 -5.18 15.13 8.73
C GLY A 119 -6.59 15.20 8.15
N CYS A 120 -6.72 15.17 6.82
CA CYS A 120 -8.02 15.31 6.14
C CYS A 120 -8.14 14.46 4.87
N PRO A 121 -9.37 14.16 4.40
CA PRO A 121 -9.57 13.31 3.22
C PRO A 121 -9.06 13.95 1.92
N GLN A 122 -8.99 15.29 1.85
CA GLN A 122 -8.48 16.01 0.68
C GLN A 122 -6.98 15.76 0.48
N GLU A 123 -6.21 15.72 1.57
CA GLU A 123 -4.79 15.37 1.55
C GLU A 123 -4.58 13.93 1.09
N ALA A 124 -5.34 12.98 1.65
CA ALA A 124 -5.28 11.58 1.24
C ALA A 124 -5.63 11.37 -0.25
N SER A 125 -6.65 12.09 -0.76
CA SER A 125 -6.99 12.09 -2.19
C SER A 125 -5.89 12.72 -3.05
N GLY A 126 -5.27 13.81 -2.57
CA GLY A 126 -4.09 14.42 -3.19
C GLY A 126 -2.93 13.44 -3.30
N PHE A 127 -2.65 12.70 -2.23
CA PHE A 127 -1.64 11.66 -2.19
C PHE A 127 -1.90 10.57 -3.24
N THR A 128 -3.11 9.99 -3.31
CA THR A 128 -3.40 8.94 -4.30
C THR A 128 -3.11 9.42 -5.72
N ARG A 129 -3.49 10.65 -6.06
CA ARG A 129 -3.20 11.23 -7.39
C ARG A 129 -1.71 11.43 -7.65
N ALA A 130 -0.95 11.82 -6.63
CA ALA A 130 0.51 11.98 -6.74
C ALA A 130 1.22 10.62 -6.84
N ALA A 131 0.82 9.65 -6.00
CA ALA A 131 1.32 8.29 -5.99
C ALA A 131 1.14 7.62 -7.35
N LEU A 132 -0.02 7.77 -7.99
CA LEU A 132 -0.29 7.21 -9.33
C LEU A 132 0.57 7.82 -10.46
N ARG A 133 1.25 8.95 -10.22
CA ARG A 133 2.26 9.47 -11.15
C ARG A 133 3.64 8.84 -10.95
N LEU A 134 3.91 8.28 -9.76
CA LEU A 134 5.15 7.61 -9.40
C LEU A 134 5.08 6.11 -9.70
N VAL A 135 3.96 5.48 -9.34
CA VAL A 135 3.66 4.08 -9.66
C VAL A 135 2.47 4.05 -10.61
N SER A 136 2.70 3.54 -11.82
CA SER A 136 1.63 3.44 -12.83
C SER A 136 0.62 2.32 -12.52
N ASP A 137 0.98 1.39 -11.64
CA ASP A 137 0.10 0.33 -11.17
C ASP A 137 -0.71 0.80 -9.94
N PRO A 138 -2.04 0.97 -10.06
CA PRO A 138 -2.89 1.38 -8.94
C PRO A 138 -2.90 0.36 -7.78
N ASP A 139 -2.50 -0.88 -8.00
CA ASP A 139 -2.40 -1.89 -6.94
C ASP A 139 -1.21 -1.67 -6.00
N LEU A 140 -0.28 -0.78 -6.35
CA LEU A 140 0.86 -0.40 -5.53
C LEU A 140 0.54 0.80 -4.61
N THR A 141 -0.70 1.29 -4.60
CA THR A 141 -1.13 2.38 -3.73
C THR A 141 -2.45 2.04 -3.04
N MET A 142 -2.59 2.44 -1.78
CA MET A 142 -3.83 2.25 -1.02
C MET A 142 -4.08 3.44 -0.11
N THR A 143 -5.35 3.80 0.10
CA THR A 143 -5.76 4.74 1.13
C THR A 143 -6.89 4.18 1.96
N VAL A 144 -6.82 4.36 3.28
CA VAL A 144 -7.86 3.95 4.22
C VAL A 144 -8.20 5.10 5.18
N GLN A 145 -9.45 5.14 5.63
CA GLN A 145 -9.86 5.99 6.74
C GLN A 145 -9.86 5.17 8.03
N GLY A 146 -9.20 5.70 9.07
CA GLY A 146 -9.22 5.15 10.42
C GLY A 146 -9.81 6.14 11.43
N PRO A 147 -9.91 5.74 12.71
CA PRO A 147 -10.47 6.60 13.76
C PRO A 147 -9.70 7.90 13.97
N SER A 148 -8.38 7.85 13.79
CA SER A 148 -7.47 8.97 14.07
C SER A 148 -7.03 9.76 12.82
N GLY A 149 -7.60 9.46 11.64
CA GLY A 149 -7.26 10.17 10.41
C GLY A 149 -7.30 9.31 9.16
N TYR A 150 -6.58 9.74 8.14
CA TYR A 150 -6.49 9.06 6.86
C TYR A 150 -5.07 8.57 6.63
N TYR A 151 -4.93 7.38 6.06
CA TYR A 151 -3.63 6.74 5.87
C TYR A 151 -3.44 6.34 4.43
N GLY A 152 -2.25 6.61 3.90
CA GLY A 152 -1.81 6.20 2.57
C GLY A 152 -0.69 5.17 2.67
N LEU A 153 -0.68 4.21 1.74
CA LEU A 153 0.40 3.26 1.53
C LEU A 153 0.85 3.38 0.08
N LEU A 154 2.16 3.42 -0.13
CA LEU A 154 2.79 3.34 -1.43
C LEU A 154 3.85 2.23 -1.41
N VAL A 155 3.72 1.28 -2.32
CA VAL A 155 4.68 0.19 -2.54
C VAL A 155 5.63 0.62 -3.65
N ARG A 156 6.93 0.62 -3.36
CA ARG A 156 7.95 1.16 -4.26
C ARG A 156 8.97 0.10 -4.62
N THR A 157 9.32 0.04 -5.91
CA THR A 157 10.28 -0.92 -6.46
C THR A 157 11.42 -0.24 -7.22
N ASP A 158 11.39 1.08 -7.35
CA ASP A 158 12.29 1.91 -8.15
C ASP A 158 13.71 2.07 -7.55
N LYS A 159 13.88 1.82 -6.25
CA LYS A 159 15.17 1.95 -5.54
C LYS A 159 15.55 0.66 -4.80
N PRO A 160 16.30 -0.26 -5.44
CA PRO A 160 16.68 -1.55 -4.84
C PRO A 160 17.45 -1.45 -3.51
N MET A 161 18.24 -0.40 -3.32
CA MET A 161 18.98 -0.15 -2.07
C MET A 161 18.08 0.09 -0.86
N LEU A 162 16.80 0.44 -1.08
CA LEU A 162 15.82 0.65 -0.02
C LEU A 162 15.00 -0.60 0.28
N TYR A 163 15.18 -1.69 -0.48
CA TYR A 163 14.34 -2.87 -0.31
C TYR A 163 14.40 -3.39 1.11
N GLY A 164 13.24 -3.72 1.64
CA GLY A 164 13.10 -4.17 3.02
C GLY A 164 12.92 -3.06 4.06
N MET A 165 12.83 -1.80 3.62
CA MET A 165 12.52 -0.67 4.49
C MET A 165 11.02 -0.34 4.48
N ILE A 166 10.53 0.10 5.63
CA ILE A 166 9.20 0.71 5.79
C ILE A 166 9.41 2.11 6.34
N THR A 167 9.00 3.12 5.58
CA THR A 167 9.14 4.53 5.94
C THR A 167 7.79 5.11 6.30
N TYR A 168 7.68 5.68 7.50
CA TYR A 168 6.49 6.30 8.03
C TYR A 168 6.62 7.82 8.00
N HIS A 169 5.64 8.48 7.40
CA HIS A 169 5.56 9.93 7.27
C HIS A 169 4.35 10.44 8.05
N ALA A 170 4.60 11.31 9.02
CA ALA A 170 3.56 11.93 9.82
C ALA A 170 3.80 13.43 9.96
N SER A 171 2.74 14.21 9.88
CA SER A 171 2.77 15.63 10.23
C SER A 171 2.07 15.85 11.56
N ALA A 172 2.68 16.62 12.46
CA ALA A 172 2.08 16.99 13.74
C ALA A 172 2.46 18.42 14.13
N LEU A 173 1.56 19.10 14.83
CA LEU A 173 1.87 20.38 15.47
C LEU A 173 2.88 20.15 16.60
N ARG A 174 3.95 20.95 16.59
CA ARG A 174 4.92 21.02 17.67
C ARG A 174 5.20 22.46 18.03
N GLU A 175 5.26 22.73 19.32
CA GLU A 175 5.83 23.97 19.83
C GLU A 175 7.31 24.03 19.45
N ILE A 176 7.71 25.13 18.80
CA ILE A 176 9.11 25.44 18.54
C ILE A 176 9.51 26.54 19.53
N PRO A 177 10.22 26.22 20.63
CA PRO A 177 10.51 27.18 21.69
C PRO A 177 11.21 28.44 21.19
N ALA A 178 12.11 28.30 20.22
CA ALA A 178 12.83 29.42 19.60
C ALA A 178 11.92 30.40 18.84
N LEU A 179 10.72 29.97 18.44
CA LEU A 179 9.74 30.78 17.72
C LEU A 179 8.53 31.16 18.58
N GLY A 180 8.43 30.63 19.81
CA GLY A 180 7.33 30.87 20.74
C GLY A 180 5.95 30.51 20.18
N ARG A 181 5.87 29.58 19.22
CA ARG A 181 4.62 29.19 18.56
C ARG A 181 4.65 27.73 18.12
N GLU A 182 3.46 27.16 17.93
CA GLU A 182 3.32 25.87 17.29
C GLU A 182 3.48 25.97 15.77
N MET A 183 4.17 24.99 15.19
CA MET A 183 4.31 24.84 13.76
C MET A 183 4.00 23.41 13.35
N MET A 184 3.44 23.25 12.16
CA MET A 184 3.28 21.94 11.55
C MET A 184 4.67 21.42 11.16
N CYS A 185 5.07 20.28 11.71
CA CYS A 185 6.35 19.64 11.42
C CYS A 185 6.10 18.26 10.82
N THR A 186 6.88 17.91 9.79
CA THR A 186 6.89 16.58 9.19
C THR A 186 7.97 15.72 9.85
N PHE A 187 7.60 14.49 10.20
CA PHE A 187 8.45 13.50 10.83
C PHE A 187 8.51 12.27 9.94
N THR A 188 9.73 11.84 9.63
CA THR A 188 10.00 10.59 8.93
C THR A 188 10.62 9.59 9.90
N THR A 189 10.17 8.35 9.86
CA THR A 189 10.76 7.26 10.66
C THR A 189 10.80 5.99 9.82
N THR A 190 11.96 5.39 9.73
CA THR A 190 12.22 4.22 8.88
C THR A 190 12.51 3.01 9.75
N VAL A 191 11.92 1.88 9.41
CA VAL A 191 12.19 0.58 10.03
C VAL A 191 12.81 -0.30 8.96
N ASP A 192 14.00 -0.83 9.22
CA ASP A 192 14.69 -1.76 8.30
C ASP A 192 14.29 -3.23 8.52
N ARG A 193 14.85 -4.13 7.72
CA ARG A 193 14.58 -5.58 7.81
C ARG A 193 14.99 -6.21 9.13
N GLN A 194 15.91 -5.59 9.86
CA GLN A 194 16.39 -6.05 11.16
C GLN A 194 15.54 -5.46 12.31
N GLY A 195 14.58 -4.60 12.01
CA GLY A 195 13.78 -3.89 12.99
C GLY A 195 14.49 -2.68 13.61
N VAL A 196 15.61 -2.25 13.03
CA VAL A 196 16.29 -1.03 13.47
C VAL A 196 15.46 0.17 13.02
N VAL A 197 15.20 1.06 13.97
CA VAL A 197 14.41 2.27 13.75
C VAL A 197 15.36 3.45 13.57
N SER A 198 15.28 4.13 12.42
CA SER A 198 16.00 5.37 12.15
C SER A 198 15.04 6.53 11.94
N GLN A 199 15.44 7.74 12.31
CA GLN A 199 14.60 8.96 12.23
C GLN A 199 15.00 9.89 11.07
N THR A 200 15.89 9.39 10.21
CA THR A 200 16.40 10.08 9.03
C THR A 200 15.69 9.53 7.81
N ASP A 201 15.29 10.42 6.92
CA ASP A 201 14.79 10.00 5.61
C ASP A 201 15.95 9.32 4.84
N PRO A 202 15.81 8.05 4.41
CA PRO A 202 16.84 7.36 3.66
C PRO A 202 17.07 7.97 2.27
N LEU A 203 16.24 8.92 1.84
CA LEU A 203 16.43 9.72 0.64
C LEU A 203 17.08 11.09 0.89
N ALA A 204 17.11 11.59 2.12
CA ALA A 204 17.57 12.95 2.39
C ALA A 204 19.02 13.21 1.93
N HIS A 205 19.89 12.21 2.00
CA HIS A 205 21.28 12.33 1.58
C HIS A 205 21.49 12.14 0.06
N LEU A 206 20.44 11.75 -0.68
CA LEU A 206 20.47 11.56 -2.13
C LEU A 206 19.95 12.79 -2.89
N GLU A 207 19.32 13.74 -2.21
CA GLU A 207 18.78 14.98 -2.80
C GLU A 207 19.76 16.16 -2.75
N GLU A 208 21.00 15.94 -2.28
CA GLU A 208 22.06 16.96 -2.20
C GLU A 208 22.96 17.05 -3.46
N PHE A 209 22.53 16.52 -4.61
CA PHE A 209 23.31 16.54 -5.87
C PHE A 209 22.54 17.13 -7.06
#